data_AF-A0A1S2R2F6-F1
#
_entry.id   AF-A0A1S2R2F6-F1
#
_cell.length_a   1.000
_cell.length_b   1.000
_cell.length_c   1.000
_cell.angle_alpha   90.00
_cell.angle_beta   90.00
_cell.angle_gamma   90.00
#
_symmetry.space_group_name_H-M   'P 1'
#
loop_
_entity.id
_entity.type
_entity.pdbx_description
1 polymer ?
#
loop_
_entity_poly.entity_id
_entity_poly.type
_entity_poly.pdbx_seq_one_letter_code
_entity_poly.pdbx_strand_id
1 'polypeptide(L)'
;MEKRERAAIYIRVSTEEQIQGHSLEAQESMLKEFAEKKGYEIYDVYSDGGYSGKNFDRPEIQRLFNDLMNDRIDIILVWKVDRLSRNNTDVVSLIDNKLTPKNKKLIITSIDMDSSSPTGHMFISLLSTFARYERATIIDRVNAGMQKRAEKGYWNGGLILGYDSVDKQLIINEQESATVREIFKLRADGKGYKFIVNTLNSRGIKTKKGKKFSIPAIKLIVNNHIYIGKMVWKKHQEWSAKRRSGKIEPIIVDGVHEPIIEQELWEKVQEINEFQKKSFTSNRNFHGNFFLAGLLKCPKCGAGTVMSKSKKKNSDDYHLYYMCQAYHSKGKAVCSTNLIKKEEVEQKVLNELSFLVNNNDIFNELLNELNSDNNEVNEGIKADLKFINRQLKKSYDKRSKLDNDYFEGNLVSSTYNRIMSDLEKEIEKLERRIRKLESEINRNESSINKDEIIYTLKNFNKFFEIVTDEERKLLVRSLIKEIQMDENRKDVKEITFWFSSALSLPSNKVSRTVPQIVINQRVEKIEEPARV
;
A
#
# COMPACT_ATOMS: atom_id res chain seq x y z
N MET A 1 -22.19 48.68 -2.40
CA MET A 1 -21.15 48.24 -3.34
C MET A 1 -21.29 46.73 -3.49
N GLU A 2 -21.48 46.22 -4.71
CA GLU A 2 -21.41 44.78 -4.96
C GLU A 2 -20.03 44.27 -4.53
N LYS A 3 -20.01 43.20 -3.74
CA LYS A 3 -18.78 42.56 -3.27
C LYS A 3 -18.11 41.88 -4.47
N ARG A 4 -16.90 42.33 -4.84
CA ARG A 4 -16.10 41.68 -5.90
C ARG A 4 -15.67 40.28 -5.43
N GLU A 5 -15.75 39.29 -6.32
CA GLU A 5 -15.30 37.93 -6.01
C GLU A 5 -13.78 37.87 -5.96
N ARG A 6 -13.22 37.21 -4.94
CA ARG A 6 -11.77 37.13 -4.72
C ARG A 6 -11.16 35.95 -5.47
N ALA A 7 -10.26 36.22 -6.40
CA ALA A 7 -9.62 35.24 -7.26
C ALA A 7 -8.20 34.89 -6.80
N ALA A 8 -7.95 33.59 -6.64
CA ALA A 8 -6.61 33.00 -6.56
C ALA A 8 -6.13 32.66 -7.98
N ILE A 9 -4.99 33.20 -8.38
CA ILE A 9 -4.33 32.83 -9.63
C ILE A 9 -3.40 31.65 -9.34
N TYR A 10 -3.56 30.53 -10.02
CA TYR A 10 -2.65 29.40 -9.87
C TYR A 10 -1.90 29.11 -11.17
N ILE A 11 -0.57 29.18 -11.09
CA ILE A 11 0.35 29.00 -12.21
C ILE A 11 1.37 27.90 -11.90
N ARG A 12 1.76 27.17 -12.96
CA ARG A 12 2.70 26.05 -12.84
C ARG A 12 3.47 25.83 -14.12
N VAL A 13 4.77 25.59 -13.98
CA VAL A 13 5.67 25.14 -15.05
C VAL A 13 6.53 23.99 -14.54
N SER A 14 6.76 22.99 -15.39
CA SER A 14 7.78 21.98 -15.11
C SER A 14 9.18 22.52 -15.39
N THR A 15 10.20 21.88 -14.81
CA THR A 15 11.61 22.26 -14.95
C THR A 15 12.07 22.27 -16.42
N GLU A 16 11.49 21.40 -17.26
CA GLU A 16 11.74 21.35 -18.71
C GLU A 16 11.05 22.50 -19.46
N GLU A 17 9.81 22.84 -19.08
CA GLU A 17 9.07 23.98 -19.68
C GLU A 17 9.70 25.34 -19.33
N GLN A 18 10.35 25.46 -18.16
CA GLN A 18 11.11 26.67 -17.78
C GLN A 18 12.30 26.90 -18.73
N ILE A 19 12.98 25.83 -19.16
CA ILE A 19 14.12 25.89 -20.08
C ILE A 19 13.66 26.24 -21.50
N GLN A 20 12.43 25.87 -21.88
CA GLN A 20 11.84 26.13 -23.20
C GLN A 20 11.19 27.53 -23.35
N GLY A 21 11.28 28.40 -22.34
CA GLY A 21 10.82 29.79 -22.43
C GLY A 21 9.32 30.00 -22.22
N HIS A 22 8.58 29.00 -21.71
CA HIS A 22 7.22 29.22 -21.22
C HIS A 22 7.28 29.88 -19.84
N SER A 23 7.30 31.22 -19.79
CA SER A 23 7.45 31.93 -18.53
C SER A 23 6.18 31.86 -17.67
N LEU A 24 6.37 31.68 -16.37
CA LEU A 24 5.30 31.85 -15.37
C LEU A 24 4.70 33.26 -15.43
N GLU A 25 5.54 34.25 -15.75
CA GLU A 25 5.18 35.66 -15.92
C GLU A 25 4.12 35.85 -17.01
N ALA A 26 4.23 35.16 -18.15
CA ALA A 26 3.25 35.25 -19.22
C ALA A 26 1.89 34.68 -18.80
N GLN A 27 1.89 33.56 -18.04
CA GLN A 27 0.66 32.98 -17.49
C GLN A 27 0.03 33.91 -16.45
N GLU A 28 0.85 34.48 -15.57
CA GLU A 28 0.40 35.43 -14.56
C GLU A 28 -0.23 36.66 -15.20
N SER A 29 0.45 37.29 -16.16
CA SER A 29 -0.05 38.47 -16.87
C SER A 29 -1.41 38.20 -17.53
N MET A 30 -1.54 37.08 -18.24
CA MET A 30 -2.79 36.68 -18.89
C MET A 30 -3.93 36.46 -17.89
N LEU A 31 -3.65 35.83 -16.75
CA LEU A 31 -4.66 35.56 -15.73
C LEU A 31 -5.06 36.83 -14.96
N LYS A 32 -4.13 37.77 -14.77
CA LYS A 32 -4.42 39.10 -14.20
C LYS A 32 -5.32 39.91 -15.12
N GLU A 33 -5.00 39.97 -16.41
CA GLU A 33 -5.82 40.67 -17.42
C GLU A 33 -7.24 40.06 -17.50
N PHE A 34 -7.33 38.73 -17.48
CA PHE A 34 -8.62 38.05 -17.45
C PHE A 34 -9.43 38.40 -16.19
N ALA A 35 -8.78 38.41 -15.01
CA ALA A 35 -9.42 38.76 -13.74
C ALA A 35 -9.95 40.20 -13.77
N GLU A 36 -9.16 41.15 -14.27
CA GLU A 36 -9.54 42.55 -14.40
C GLU A 36 -10.75 42.72 -15.34
N LYS A 37 -10.70 42.09 -16.52
CA LYS A 37 -11.79 42.11 -17.51
C LYS A 37 -13.11 41.55 -16.97
N LYS A 38 -13.04 40.54 -16.09
CA LYS A 38 -14.21 39.93 -15.44
C LYS A 38 -14.61 40.60 -14.13
N GLY A 39 -13.86 41.62 -13.68
CA GLY A 39 -14.14 42.36 -12.45
C GLY A 39 -13.80 41.61 -11.15
N TYR A 40 -12.93 40.60 -11.20
CA TYR A 40 -12.49 39.86 -10.03
C TYR A 40 -11.39 40.61 -9.26
N GLU A 41 -11.43 40.50 -7.93
CA GLU A 41 -10.39 41.03 -7.05
C GLU A 41 -9.30 39.96 -6.88
N ILE A 42 -8.07 40.25 -7.28
CA ILE A 42 -6.98 39.27 -7.14
C ILE A 42 -6.57 39.21 -5.67
N TYR A 43 -6.75 38.04 -5.05
CA TYR A 43 -6.31 37.79 -3.68
C TYR A 43 -4.80 37.51 -3.63
N ASP A 44 -4.33 36.56 -4.43
CA ASP A 44 -2.92 36.20 -4.49
C ASP A 44 -2.59 35.35 -5.74
N VAL A 45 -1.29 35.26 -6.06
CA VAL A 45 -0.72 34.41 -7.09
C VAL A 45 0.05 33.25 -6.44
N TYR A 46 -0.34 32.03 -6.78
CA TYR A 46 0.20 30.79 -6.27
C TYR A 46 1.03 30.14 -7.38
N SER A 47 2.34 30.05 -7.19
CA SER A 47 3.30 29.67 -8.23
C SER A 47 4.14 28.45 -7.88
N ASP A 48 3.80 27.30 -8.47
CA ASP A 48 4.58 26.07 -8.32
C ASP A 48 5.55 25.90 -9.52
N GLY A 49 6.70 26.58 -9.47
CA GLY A 49 7.79 26.40 -10.44
C GLY A 49 8.61 25.14 -10.20
N GLY A 50 8.82 24.31 -11.23
CA GLY A 50 9.65 23.10 -11.13
C GLY A 50 8.96 21.89 -10.49
N TYR A 51 7.66 21.98 -10.21
CA TYR A 51 6.89 20.89 -9.59
C TYR A 51 6.09 20.05 -10.62
N SER A 52 6.01 18.74 -10.34
CA SER A 52 5.22 17.79 -11.13
C SER A 52 3.71 17.98 -10.94
N GLY A 53 2.96 17.93 -12.04
CA GLY A 53 1.48 18.00 -12.06
C GLY A 53 0.76 16.70 -11.62
N LYS A 54 1.46 15.71 -11.06
CA LYS A 54 0.91 14.34 -10.85
C LYS A 54 -0.19 14.25 -9.79
N ASN A 55 -0.13 15.07 -8.75
CA ASN A 55 -1.05 15.11 -7.61
C ASN A 55 -1.13 16.55 -7.08
N PHE A 56 -1.89 16.81 -6.01
CA PHE A 56 -1.95 18.13 -5.37
C PHE A 56 -0.92 18.33 -4.24
N ASP A 57 0.09 17.48 -4.12
CA ASP A 57 1.08 17.56 -3.03
C ASP A 57 2.21 18.53 -3.42
N ARG A 58 1.89 19.84 -3.42
CA ARG A 58 2.81 20.92 -3.76
C ARG A 58 2.61 22.13 -2.83
N PRO A 59 3.67 22.90 -2.52
CA PRO A 59 3.58 23.97 -1.52
C PRO A 59 2.51 25.02 -1.84
N GLU A 60 2.53 25.58 -3.04
CA GLU A 60 1.63 26.70 -3.36
C GLU A 60 0.19 26.24 -3.58
N ILE A 61 -0.02 25.04 -4.13
CA ILE A 61 -1.40 24.51 -4.21
C ILE A 61 -1.97 24.14 -2.83
N GLN A 62 -1.14 23.68 -1.88
CA GLN A 62 -1.59 23.44 -0.50
C GLN A 62 -1.91 24.77 0.21
N ARG A 63 -1.10 25.81 -0.01
CA ARG A 63 -1.39 27.17 0.47
C ARG A 63 -2.71 27.69 -0.10
N LEU A 64 -2.93 27.52 -1.40
CA LEU A 64 -4.19 27.85 -2.06
C LEU A 64 -5.36 27.11 -1.43
N PHE A 65 -5.25 25.80 -1.20
CA PHE A 65 -6.32 25.03 -0.56
C PHE A 65 -6.56 25.46 0.89
N ASN A 66 -5.54 25.87 1.63
CA ASN A 66 -5.72 26.43 2.96
C ASN A 66 -6.49 27.75 2.92
N ASP A 67 -6.12 28.67 2.02
CA ASP A 67 -6.84 29.93 1.82
C ASP A 67 -8.29 29.71 1.32
N LEU A 68 -8.49 28.68 0.49
CA LEU A 68 -9.81 28.19 0.08
C LEU A 68 -10.62 27.65 1.27
N MET A 69 -10.00 26.94 2.21
CA MET A 69 -10.68 26.42 3.39
C MET A 69 -11.06 27.54 4.38
N ASN A 70 -10.21 28.56 4.51
CA ASN A 70 -10.40 29.73 5.38
C ASN A 70 -11.27 30.84 4.74
N ASP A 71 -11.95 30.55 3.63
CA ASP A 71 -12.85 31.47 2.93
C ASP A 71 -12.23 32.83 2.56
N ARG A 72 -10.93 32.81 2.27
CA ARG A 72 -10.18 33.97 1.78
C ARG A 72 -10.32 34.18 0.28
N ILE A 73 -10.61 33.10 -0.45
CA ILE A 73 -10.79 33.10 -1.91
C ILE A 73 -12.13 32.47 -2.31
N ASP A 74 -12.68 32.96 -3.41
CA ASP A 74 -13.98 32.56 -3.98
C ASP A 74 -13.79 31.86 -5.33
N ILE A 75 -12.74 32.24 -6.07
CA ILE A 75 -12.46 31.74 -7.43
C ILE A 75 -11.03 31.22 -7.50
N ILE A 76 -10.83 30.09 -8.19
CA ILE A 76 -9.52 29.63 -8.64
C ILE A 76 -9.42 29.89 -10.14
N LEU A 77 -8.44 30.70 -10.56
CA LEU A 77 -8.14 30.98 -11.96
C LEU A 77 -6.95 30.15 -12.40
N VAL A 78 -7.14 29.38 -13.47
CA VAL A 78 -6.07 28.64 -14.15
C VAL A 78 -6.15 28.86 -15.64
N TRP A 79 -5.00 28.78 -16.32
CA TRP A 79 -4.97 28.89 -17.77
C TRP A 79 -5.64 27.68 -18.43
N LYS A 80 -5.23 26.47 -18.03
CA LYS A 80 -5.71 25.17 -18.52
C LYS A 80 -5.82 24.18 -17.35
N VAL A 81 -6.65 23.14 -17.49
CA VAL A 81 -6.90 22.13 -16.44
C VAL A 81 -5.60 21.40 -16.00
N ASP A 82 -4.71 21.13 -16.95
CA ASP A 82 -3.42 20.45 -16.74
C ASP A 82 -2.39 21.28 -15.95
N ARG A 83 -2.63 22.60 -15.82
CA ARG A 83 -1.85 23.46 -14.91
C ARG A 83 -2.17 23.11 -13.47
N LEU A 84 -3.46 22.90 -13.15
CA LEU A 84 -3.95 22.50 -11.83
C LEU A 84 -3.58 21.05 -11.47
N SER A 85 -3.88 20.09 -12.35
CA SER A 85 -3.49 18.67 -12.17
C SER A 85 -3.50 17.92 -13.50
N ARG A 86 -2.54 17.00 -13.69
CA ARG A 86 -2.55 16.00 -14.77
C ARG A 86 -3.52 14.86 -14.49
N ASN A 87 -4.00 14.72 -13.25
CA ASN A 87 -5.05 13.78 -12.89
C ASN A 87 -6.39 14.53 -12.84
N ASN A 88 -7.08 14.58 -13.98
CA ASN A 88 -8.33 15.31 -14.12
C ASN A 88 -9.45 14.77 -13.21
N THR A 89 -9.37 13.52 -12.75
CA THR A 89 -10.27 12.98 -11.71
C THR A 89 -10.13 13.73 -10.38
N ASP A 90 -8.91 14.15 -10.03
CA ASP A 90 -8.68 14.95 -8.83
C ASP A 90 -9.28 16.36 -8.99
N VAL A 91 -9.34 16.90 -10.22
CA VAL A 91 -9.96 18.18 -10.53
C VAL A 91 -11.48 18.11 -10.39
N VAL A 92 -12.12 17.08 -10.95
CA VAL A 92 -13.58 16.87 -10.76
C VAL A 92 -13.90 16.67 -9.29
N SER A 93 -13.11 15.85 -8.58
CA SER A 93 -13.25 15.66 -7.14
C SER A 93 -13.07 16.96 -6.34
N LEU A 94 -12.14 17.83 -6.74
CA LEU A 94 -11.97 19.16 -6.15
C LEU A 94 -13.23 20.01 -6.36
N ILE A 95 -13.76 20.03 -7.58
CA ILE A 95 -14.99 20.78 -7.92
C ILE A 95 -16.15 20.28 -7.05
N ASP A 96 -16.46 18.99 -7.12
CA ASP A 96 -17.61 18.37 -6.44
C ASP A 96 -17.53 18.46 -4.93
N ASN A 97 -16.36 18.20 -4.36
CA ASN A 97 -16.22 18.01 -2.92
C ASN A 97 -15.79 19.29 -2.18
N LYS A 98 -15.12 20.23 -2.86
CA LYS A 98 -14.50 21.41 -2.22
C LYS A 98 -15.03 22.74 -2.76
N LEU A 99 -15.28 22.87 -4.06
CA LEU A 99 -15.66 24.15 -4.67
C LEU A 99 -17.18 24.36 -4.68
N THR A 100 -17.91 23.53 -5.43
CA THR A 100 -19.37 23.61 -5.58
C THR A 100 -20.11 23.76 -4.24
N PRO A 101 -19.78 22.98 -3.19
CA PRO A 101 -20.52 23.07 -1.94
C PRO A 101 -20.26 24.32 -1.11
N LYS A 102 -19.22 25.10 -1.45
CA LYS A 102 -18.91 26.38 -0.82
C LYS A 102 -19.28 27.56 -1.74
N ASN A 103 -20.02 27.31 -2.82
CA ASN A 103 -20.30 28.27 -3.88
C ASN A 103 -19.01 28.92 -4.44
N LYS A 104 -17.95 28.12 -4.55
CA LYS A 104 -16.68 28.52 -5.15
C LYS A 104 -16.54 27.87 -6.50
N LYS A 105 -15.72 28.46 -7.36
CA LYS A 105 -15.58 28.01 -8.75
C LYS A 105 -14.15 27.95 -9.21
N LEU A 106 -13.91 27.02 -10.12
CA LEU A 106 -12.71 26.93 -10.93
C LEU A 106 -13.05 27.54 -12.30
N ILE A 107 -12.26 28.51 -12.74
CA ILE A 107 -12.37 29.07 -14.08
C ILE A 107 -11.15 28.69 -14.89
N ILE A 108 -11.41 28.09 -16.05
CA ILE A 108 -10.40 27.73 -17.04
C ILE A 108 -10.41 28.83 -18.11
N THR A 109 -9.45 29.75 -18.00
CA THR A 109 -9.45 30.99 -18.78
C THR A 109 -9.20 30.78 -20.27
N SER A 110 -8.48 29.71 -20.68
CA SER A 110 -8.23 29.43 -22.11
C SER A 110 -9.48 29.18 -22.94
N ILE A 111 -10.58 28.82 -22.28
CA ILE A 111 -11.88 28.50 -22.90
C ILE A 111 -13.04 29.23 -22.22
N ASP A 112 -12.73 30.20 -21.35
CA ASP A 112 -13.69 30.95 -20.53
C ASP A 112 -14.77 30.06 -19.88
N MET A 113 -14.33 28.94 -19.28
CA MET A 113 -15.25 27.96 -18.70
C MET A 113 -15.30 28.02 -17.18
N ASP A 114 -16.51 28.17 -16.67
CA ASP A 114 -16.84 28.22 -15.25
C ASP A 114 -17.36 26.86 -14.77
N SER A 115 -16.67 26.24 -13.80
CA SER A 115 -17.05 24.95 -13.22
C SER A 115 -18.36 24.97 -12.43
N SER A 116 -18.87 26.14 -12.06
CA SER A 116 -20.16 26.27 -11.36
C SER A 116 -21.35 26.18 -12.31
N SER A 117 -21.14 26.41 -13.61
CA SER A 117 -22.18 26.21 -14.62
C SER A 117 -22.38 24.71 -14.91
N PRO A 118 -23.62 24.23 -15.10
CA PRO A 118 -23.88 22.83 -15.48
C PRO A 118 -23.10 22.41 -16.74
N THR A 119 -23.02 23.29 -17.74
CA THR A 119 -22.28 23.07 -18.98
C THR A 119 -20.78 22.98 -18.74
N GLY A 120 -20.19 23.87 -17.92
CA GLY A 120 -18.77 23.84 -17.59
C GLY A 120 -18.39 22.64 -16.74
N HIS A 121 -19.22 22.28 -15.76
CA HIS A 121 -19.03 21.06 -14.96
C HIS A 121 -19.06 19.80 -15.82
N MET A 122 -20.07 19.67 -16.69
CA MET A 122 -20.17 18.57 -17.66
C MET A 122 -18.95 18.49 -18.56
N PHE A 123 -18.48 19.64 -19.07
CA PHE A 123 -17.32 19.69 -19.96
C PHE A 123 -16.04 19.25 -19.25
N ILE A 124 -15.80 19.70 -18.02
CA ILE A 124 -14.63 19.27 -17.21
C ILE A 124 -14.69 17.77 -16.90
N SER A 125 -15.89 17.25 -16.60
CA SER A 125 -16.12 15.82 -16.37
C SER A 125 -15.88 14.98 -17.63
N LEU A 126 -16.26 15.50 -18.80
CA LEU A 126 -16.03 14.88 -20.10
C LEU A 126 -14.53 14.86 -20.44
N LEU A 127 -13.81 15.97 -20.25
CA LEU A 127 -12.35 16.02 -20.40
C LEU A 127 -11.64 15.01 -19.49
N SER A 128 -12.16 14.81 -18.28
CA SER A 128 -11.64 13.83 -17.33
C SER A 128 -11.85 12.40 -17.80
N THR A 129 -13.00 12.13 -18.41
CA THR A 129 -13.33 10.82 -18.98
C THR A 129 -12.46 10.52 -20.20
N PHE A 130 -12.26 11.48 -21.10
CA PHE A 130 -11.36 11.32 -22.24
C PHE A 130 -9.91 11.07 -21.81
N ALA A 131 -9.40 11.81 -20.82
CA ALA A 131 -8.06 11.58 -20.30
C ALA A 131 -7.88 10.16 -19.71
N ARG A 132 -8.91 9.62 -19.03
CA ARG A 132 -8.91 8.23 -18.55
C ARG A 132 -8.92 7.23 -19.71
N TYR A 133 -9.77 7.46 -20.70
CA TYR A 133 -9.87 6.62 -21.89
C TYR A 133 -8.54 6.59 -22.66
N GLU A 134 -7.92 7.74 -22.88
CA GLU A 134 -6.63 7.84 -23.56
C GLU A 134 -5.54 7.09 -22.79
N ARG A 135 -5.48 7.25 -21.46
CA ARG A 135 -4.51 6.53 -20.63
C ARG A 135 -4.73 5.01 -20.68
N ALA A 136 -5.98 4.55 -20.59
CA ALA A 136 -6.30 3.13 -20.73
C ALA A 136 -5.88 2.60 -22.11
N THR A 137 -6.20 3.35 -23.16
CA THR A 137 -5.83 3.02 -24.54
C THR A 137 -4.30 2.96 -24.72
N ILE A 138 -3.54 3.88 -24.11
CA ILE A 138 -2.06 3.84 -24.11
C ILE A 138 -1.57 2.56 -23.41
N ILE A 139 -2.10 2.23 -22.23
CA ILE A 139 -1.72 1.02 -21.50
C ILE A 139 -2.01 -0.23 -22.35
N ASP A 140 -3.17 -0.30 -22.98
CA ASP A 140 -3.57 -1.43 -23.84
C ASP A 140 -2.66 -1.54 -25.07
N ARG A 141 -2.36 -0.41 -25.74
CA ARG A 141 -1.42 -0.37 -26.86
C ARG A 141 0.00 -0.77 -26.45
N VAL A 142 0.48 -0.31 -25.29
CA VAL A 142 1.80 -0.67 -24.77
C VAL A 142 1.85 -2.16 -24.42
N ASN A 143 0.81 -2.70 -23.78
CA ASN A 143 0.71 -4.13 -23.46
C ASN A 143 0.65 -4.99 -24.73
N ALA A 144 -0.14 -4.59 -25.73
CA ALA A 144 -0.21 -5.27 -27.02
C ALA A 144 1.14 -5.19 -27.76
N GLY A 145 1.81 -4.04 -27.72
CA GLY A 145 3.15 -3.85 -28.27
C GLY A 145 4.20 -4.73 -27.59
N MET A 146 4.21 -4.78 -26.26
CA MET A 146 5.09 -5.67 -25.49
C MET A 146 4.80 -7.14 -25.77
N GLN A 147 3.53 -7.53 -25.90
CA GLN A 147 3.16 -8.89 -26.26
C GLN A 147 3.69 -9.26 -27.65
N LYS A 148 3.44 -8.43 -28.68
CA LYS A 148 3.99 -8.66 -30.03
C LYS A 148 5.51 -8.71 -30.06
N ARG A 149 6.19 -7.90 -29.25
CA ARG A 149 7.65 -7.95 -29.08
C ARG A 149 8.09 -9.28 -28.46
N ALA A 150 7.41 -9.72 -27.40
CA ALA A 150 7.71 -10.98 -26.75
C ALA A 150 7.47 -12.18 -27.67
N GLU A 151 6.39 -12.19 -28.45
CA GLU A 151 6.08 -13.23 -29.45
C GLU A 151 7.14 -13.33 -30.54
N LYS A 152 7.81 -12.20 -30.86
CA LYS A 152 8.97 -12.14 -31.76
C LYS A 152 10.31 -12.44 -31.08
N GLY A 153 10.31 -12.88 -29.82
CA GLY A 153 11.53 -13.24 -29.10
C GLY A 153 12.33 -12.07 -28.53
N TYR A 154 11.78 -10.84 -28.49
CA TYR A 154 12.48 -9.68 -27.92
C TYR A 154 12.28 -9.53 -26.41
N TRP A 155 13.32 -9.08 -25.71
CA TRP A 155 13.28 -8.76 -24.29
C TRP A 155 12.46 -7.48 -24.02
N ASN A 156 11.55 -7.56 -23.03
CA ASN A 156 10.69 -6.44 -22.62
C ASN A 156 11.22 -5.67 -21.40
N GLY A 157 12.45 -5.96 -20.95
CA GLY A 157 13.14 -5.21 -19.90
C GLY A 157 13.17 -5.90 -18.53
N GLY A 158 13.98 -5.33 -17.63
CA GLY A 158 14.37 -5.95 -16.37
C GLY A 158 15.83 -6.40 -16.39
N LEU A 159 16.36 -6.72 -15.20
CA LEU A 159 17.75 -7.11 -15.01
C LEU A 159 17.88 -8.63 -14.93
N ILE A 160 18.73 -9.22 -15.78
CA ILE A 160 19.07 -10.64 -15.78
C ILE A 160 20.57 -10.76 -15.53
N LEU A 161 20.98 -11.54 -14.53
CA LEU A 161 22.40 -11.82 -14.29
C LEU A 161 22.98 -12.57 -15.50
N GLY A 162 24.14 -12.17 -16.00
CA GLY A 162 24.77 -12.79 -17.17
C GLY A 162 24.52 -12.06 -18.48
N TYR A 163 23.58 -11.10 -18.51
CA TYR A 163 23.27 -10.30 -19.69
C TYR A 163 23.18 -8.82 -19.40
N ASP A 164 23.76 -7.97 -20.25
CA ASP A 164 23.51 -6.53 -20.27
C ASP A 164 22.41 -6.18 -21.27
N SER A 165 21.61 -5.18 -20.91
CA SER A 165 20.50 -4.71 -21.75
C SER A 165 20.96 -3.50 -22.55
N VAL A 166 21.45 -3.72 -23.77
CA VAL A 166 21.87 -2.67 -24.71
C VAL A 166 20.82 -2.59 -25.81
N ASP A 167 20.29 -1.39 -26.07
CA ASP A 167 19.26 -1.15 -27.10
C ASP A 167 18.05 -2.11 -27.06
N LYS A 168 17.65 -2.49 -25.84
CA LYS A 168 16.54 -3.44 -25.55
C LYS A 168 16.82 -4.86 -26.06
N GLN A 169 18.08 -5.21 -26.26
CA GLN A 169 18.56 -6.57 -26.53
C GLN A 169 19.42 -7.06 -25.36
N LEU A 170 19.42 -8.37 -25.14
CA LEU A 170 20.25 -9.01 -24.12
C LEU A 170 21.56 -9.44 -24.78
N ILE A 171 22.66 -8.83 -24.35
CA ILE A 171 24.03 -9.17 -24.79
C ILE A 171 24.72 -9.87 -23.63
N ILE A 172 25.44 -10.96 -23.90
CA ILE A 172 26.15 -11.71 -22.86
C ILE A 172 27.19 -10.81 -22.20
N ASN A 173 27.15 -10.75 -20.88
CA ASN A 173 28.21 -10.17 -20.07
C ASN A 173 29.13 -11.31 -19.62
N GLU A 174 30.34 -11.39 -20.17
CA GLU A 174 31.25 -12.51 -19.92
C GLU A 174 31.58 -12.74 -18.43
N GLN A 175 31.73 -11.68 -17.65
CA GLN A 175 32.04 -11.79 -16.22
C GLN A 175 30.85 -12.37 -15.43
N GLU A 176 29.63 -11.88 -15.70
CA GLU A 176 28.44 -12.36 -15.03
C GLU A 176 28.02 -13.76 -15.54
N SER A 177 28.21 -14.03 -16.84
CA SER A 177 27.83 -15.29 -17.49
C SER A 177 28.65 -16.46 -16.94
N ALA A 178 29.93 -16.24 -16.63
CA ALA A 178 30.77 -17.22 -15.95
C ALA A 178 30.15 -17.69 -14.61
N THR A 179 29.59 -16.75 -13.84
CA THR A 179 28.88 -17.08 -12.58
C THR A 179 27.62 -17.90 -12.85
N VAL A 180 26.87 -17.57 -13.91
CA VAL A 180 25.68 -18.34 -14.31
C VAL A 180 26.08 -19.77 -14.71
N ARG A 181 27.09 -19.93 -15.57
CA ARG A 181 27.60 -21.24 -15.99
C ARG A 181 28.06 -22.06 -14.79
N GLU A 182 28.76 -21.46 -13.82
CA GLU A 182 29.15 -22.12 -12.58
C GLU A 182 27.94 -22.60 -11.77
N ILE A 183 26.90 -21.78 -11.62
CA ILE A 183 25.66 -22.16 -10.92
C ILE A 183 25.03 -23.42 -11.54
N PHE A 184 24.93 -23.45 -12.87
CA PHE A 184 24.36 -24.59 -13.59
C PHE A 184 25.23 -25.84 -13.46
N LYS A 185 26.56 -25.72 -13.62
CA LYS A 185 27.51 -26.83 -13.44
C LYS A 185 27.42 -27.43 -12.03
N LEU A 186 27.53 -26.60 -10.99
CA LEU A 186 27.41 -27.07 -9.60
C LEU A 186 26.07 -27.75 -9.35
N ARG A 187 25.00 -27.26 -9.97
CA ARG A 187 23.68 -27.89 -9.83
C ARG A 187 23.61 -29.24 -10.57
N ALA A 188 24.19 -29.31 -11.77
CA ALA A 188 24.32 -30.52 -12.57
C ALA A 188 25.18 -31.60 -11.87
N ASP A 189 26.11 -31.20 -11.01
CA ASP A 189 26.88 -32.09 -10.13
C ASP A 189 26.11 -32.54 -8.88
N GLY A 190 24.79 -32.27 -8.83
CA GLY A 190 23.90 -32.66 -7.74
C GLY A 190 24.00 -31.79 -6.49
N LYS A 191 24.83 -30.72 -6.47
CA LYS A 191 24.96 -29.86 -5.28
C LYS A 191 23.64 -29.16 -4.98
N GLY A 192 23.31 -29.08 -3.69
CA GLY A 192 22.09 -28.40 -3.22
C GLY A 192 22.18 -26.88 -3.31
N TYR A 193 21.04 -26.19 -3.41
CA TYR A 193 20.99 -24.72 -3.52
C TYR A 193 21.78 -24.00 -2.42
N LYS A 194 21.76 -24.54 -1.19
CA LYS A 194 22.48 -23.97 -0.05
C LYS A 194 23.99 -23.98 -0.24
N PHE A 195 24.51 -25.05 -0.82
CA PHE A 195 25.93 -25.21 -1.12
C PHE A 195 26.38 -24.16 -2.14
N ILE A 196 25.62 -24.00 -3.22
CA ILE A 196 25.88 -23.00 -4.27
C ILE A 196 25.89 -21.59 -3.67
N VAL A 197 24.87 -21.24 -2.88
CA VAL A 197 24.79 -19.94 -2.18
C VAL A 197 26.01 -19.68 -1.30
N ASN A 198 26.42 -20.67 -0.48
CA ASN A 198 27.59 -20.53 0.38
C ASN A 198 28.87 -20.30 -0.44
N THR A 199 29.05 -21.07 -1.52
CA THR A 199 30.22 -21.01 -2.40
C THR A 199 30.38 -19.63 -3.03
N LEU A 200 29.31 -19.09 -3.63
CA LEU A 200 29.33 -17.78 -4.26
C LEU A 200 29.53 -16.66 -3.23
N ASN A 201 28.78 -16.69 -2.13
CA ASN A 201 28.82 -15.61 -1.15
C ASN A 201 30.13 -15.56 -0.36
N SER A 202 30.80 -16.70 -0.13
CA SER A 202 32.12 -16.74 0.53
C SER A 202 33.23 -16.18 -0.35
N ARG A 203 33.09 -16.28 -1.68
CA ARG A 203 34.01 -15.66 -2.64
C ARG A 203 33.69 -14.18 -2.91
N GLY A 204 32.70 -13.62 -2.22
CA GLY A 204 32.32 -12.22 -2.38
C GLY A 204 31.47 -11.91 -3.61
N ILE A 205 31.10 -12.91 -4.41
CA ILE A 205 30.30 -12.73 -5.64
C ILE A 205 28.91 -12.20 -5.28
N LYS A 206 28.43 -11.22 -6.05
CA LYS A 206 27.15 -10.55 -5.83
C LYS A 206 26.21 -10.73 -7.02
N THR A 207 24.91 -10.66 -6.74
CA THR A 207 23.87 -10.53 -7.78
C THR A 207 24.04 -9.24 -8.58
N LYS A 208 23.38 -9.14 -9.73
CA LYS A 208 23.37 -7.93 -10.59
C LYS A 208 22.93 -6.64 -9.87
N LYS A 209 22.17 -6.76 -8.77
CA LYS A 209 21.78 -5.62 -7.90
C LYS A 209 22.73 -5.36 -6.73
N GLY A 210 23.94 -5.94 -6.74
CA GLY A 210 24.93 -5.80 -5.66
C GLY A 210 24.58 -6.53 -4.36
N LYS A 211 23.54 -7.38 -4.34
CA LYS A 211 23.12 -8.13 -3.14
C LYS A 211 23.78 -9.51 -3.07
N LYS A 212 23.93 -10.07 -1.86
CA LYS A 212 24.32 -11.48 -1.64
C LYS A 212 23.27 -12.44 -2.21
N PHE A 213 23.71 -13.59 -2.72
CA PHE A 213 22.83 -14.64 -3.23
C PHE A 213 22.01 -15.29 -2.11
N SER A 214 20.82 -15.75 -2.46
CA SER A 214 19.91 -16.47 -1.58
C SER A 214 19.41 -17.73 -2.28
N ILE A 215 18.92 -18.71 -1.51
CA ILE A 215 18.34 -19.94 -2.08
C ILE A 215 17.24 -19.63 -3.11
N PRO A 216 16.27 -18.73 -2.83
CA PRO A 216 15.27 -18.36 -3.83
C PRO A 216 15.87 -17.73 -5.10
N ALA A 217 16.97 -16.97 -4.98
CA ALA A 217 17.63 -16.37 -6.14
C ALA A 217 18.27 -17.44 -7.04
N ILE A 218 18.99 -18.41 -6.45
CA ILE A 218 19.55 -19.54 -7.22
C ILE A 218 18.44 -20.37 -7.86
N LYS A 219 17.35 -20.65 -7.12
CA LYS A 219 16.18 -21.35 -7.67
C LYS A 219 15.57 -20.59 -8.85
N LEU A 220 15.48 -19.26 -8.78
CA LEU A 220 15.00 -18.45 -9.90
C LEU A 220 15.93 -18.58 -11.12
N ILE A 221 17.25 -18.55 -10.91
CA ILE A 221 18.25 -18.63 -11.99
C ILE A 221 18.14 -19.97 -12.72
N VAL A 222 18.19 -21.09 -12.01
CA VAL A 222 18.18 -22.43 -12.64
C VAL A 222 16.84 -22.84 -13.25
N ASN A 223 15.77 -22.05 -13.04
CA ASN A 223 14.45 -22.24 -13.65
C ASN A 223 14.08 -21.12 -14.65
N ASN A 224 15.01 -20.20 -14.94
CA ASN A 224 14.79 -19.15 -15.93
C ASN A 224 15.18 -19.59 -17.35
N HIS A 225 14.21 -19.70 -18.25
CA HIS A 225 14.42 -20.19 -19.61
C HIS A 225 15.21 -19.22 -20.50
N ILE A 226 15.41 -17.96 -20.06
CA ILE A 226 16.27 -16.98 -20.74
C ILE A 226 17.70 -17.52 -20.92
N TYR A 227 18.18 -18.36 -20.01
CA TYR A 227 19.54 -18.90 -20.12
C TYR A 227 19.72 -19.92 -21.24
N ILE A 228 18.64 -20.51 -21.75
CA ILE A 228 18.63 -21.44 -22.91
C ILE A 228 18.10 -20.76 -24.17
N GLY A 229 18.18 -19.43 -24.26
CA GLY A 229 17.76 -18.70 -25.46
C GLY A 229 16.25 -18.56 -25.61
N LYS A 230 15.43 -18.84 -24.59
CA LYS A 230 13.97 -18.71 -24.67
C LYS A 230 13.45 -17.46 -23.99
N MET A 231 12.43 -16.85 -24.57
CA MET A 231 11.71 -15.72 -24.01
C MET A 231 10.44 -16.16 -23.31
N VAL A 232 10.21 -15.65 -22.10
CA VAL A 232 9.00 -15.96 -21.31
C VAL A 232 8.26 -14.69 -20.92
N TRP A 233 6.99 -14.58 -21.31
CA TRP A 233 6.15 -13.42 -21.04
C TRP A 233 4.81 -13.81 -20.40
N LYS A 234 4.16 -12.84 -19.73
CA LYS A 234 2.81 -13.02 -19.16
C LYS A 234 2.68 -14.21 -18.19
N LYS A 235 3.58 -14.36 -17.20
CA LYS A 235 3.41 -15.37 -16.13
C LYS A 235 2.25 -15.07 -15.17
N HIS A 236 1.79 -13.82 -15.13
CA HIS A 236 0.77 -13.36 -14.19
C HIS A 236 -0.18 -12.35 -14.83
N GLN A 237 -1.46 -12.38 -14.42
CA GLN A 237 -2.51 -11.42 -14.76
C GLN A 237 -2.85 -10.54 -13.55
N GLU A 238 -3.33 -9.31 -13.80
CA GLU A 238 -3.78 -8.38 -12.76
C GLU A 238 -2.77 -8.22 -11.61
N TRP A 239 -1.49 -8.04 -11.95
CA TRP A 239 -0.41 -7.99 -10.96
C TRP A 239 -0.67 -6.98 -9.83
N SER A 240 -1.37 -5.87 -10.12
CA SER A 240 -1.78 -4.87 -9.14
C SER A 240 -2.71 -5.43 -8.05
N ALA A 241 -3.67 -6.28 -8.41
CA ALA A 241 -4.67 -6.84 -7.50
C ALA A 241 -4.25 -8.20 -6.95
N LYS A 242 -3.85 -9.13 -7.83
CA LYS A 242 -3.59 -10.55 -7.50
C LYS A 242 -2.12 -10.84 -7.24
N ARG A 243 -1.19 -9.95 -7.61
CA ARG A 243 0.26 -10.16 -7.46
C ARG A 243 0.67 -11.56 -7.97
N ARG A 244 1.22 -12.41 -7.09
CA ARG A 244 1.71 -13.76 -7.43
C ARG A 244 0.61 -14.82 -7.51
N SER A 245 -0.62 -14.57 -7.07
CA SER A 245 -1.72 -15.55 -7.11
C SER A 245 -2.40 -15.63 -8.47
N GLY A 246 -2.37 -14.56 -9.26
CA GLY A 246 -2.94 -14.53 -10.62
C GLY A 246 -2.03 -15.19 -11.64
N LYS A 247 -1.62 -16.45 -11.46
CA LYS A 247 -0.79 -17.17 -12.44
C LYS A 247 -1.60 -17.51 -13.68
N ILE A 248 -0.99 -17.32 -14.84
CA ILE A 248 -1.55 -17.77 -16.12
C ILE A 248 -0.46 -18.52 -16.90
N GLU A 249 -0.87 -19.24 -17.93
CA GLU A 249 0.06 -19.91 -18.82
C GLU A 249 0.92 -18.86 -19.55
N PRO A 250 2.26 -18.93 -19.41
CA PRO A 250 3.13 -17.94 -20.01
C PRO A 250 3.34 -18.22 -21.50
N ILE A 251 3.53 -17.16 -22.27
CA ILE A 251 4.01 -17.26 -23.64
C ILE A 251 5.50 -17.62 -23.57
N ILE A 252 5.87 -18.74 -24.17
CA ILE A 252 7.26 -19.19 -24.30
C ILE A 252 7.58 -19.30 -25.79
N VAL A 253 8.55 -18.53 -26.24
CA VAL A 253 9.04 -18.55 -27.63
C VAL A 253 10.56 -18.52 -27.66
N ASP A 254 11.15 -18.80 -28.80
CA ASP A 254 12.60 -18.62 -28.98
C ASP A 254 12.94 -17.13 -28.94
N GLY A 255 13.97 -16.81 -28.16
CA GLY A 255 14.50 -15.47 -27.99
C GLY A 255 15.51 -15.14 -29.08
N VAL A 256 15.67 -13.85 -29.36
CA VAL A 256 16.70 -13.36 -30.30
C VAL A 256 18.09 -13.28 -29.67
N HIS A 257 18.19 -13.46 -28.35
CA HIS A 257 19.45 -13.36 -27.61
C HIS A 257 20.20 -14.70 -27.61
N GLU A 258 21.53 -14.61 -27.54
CA GLU A 258 22.38 -15.79 -27.47
C GLU A 258 22.23 -16.51 -26.12
N PRO A 259 22.10 -17.85 -26.09
CA PRO A 259 22.01 -18.61 -24.84
C PRO A 259 23.35 -18.65 -24.07
N ILE A 260 23.29 -18.50 -22.75
CA ILE A 260 24.45 -18.73 -21.85
C ILE A 260 24.62 -20.22 -21.52
N ILE A 261 23.54 -21.01 -21.58
CA ILE A 261 23.52 -22.41 -21.14
C ILE A 261 23.02 -23.27 -22.30
N GLU A 262 23.75 -24.34 -22.58
CA GLU A 262 23.36 -25.36 -23.55
C GLU A 262 22.13 -26.13 -23.07
N GLN A 263 21.31 -26.56 -24.02
CA GLN A 263 20.06 -27.28 -23.75
C GLN A 263 20.30 -28.55 -22.93
N GLU A 264 21.35 -29.31 -23.22
CA GLU A 264 21.70 -30.55 -22.49
C GLU A 264 22.00 -30.30 -21.01
N LEU A 265 22.80 -29.27 -20.70
CA LEU A 265 23.13 -28.90 -19.33
C LEU A 265 21.88 -28.44 -18.56
N TRP A 266 20.99 -27.72 -19.23
CA TRP A 266 19.72 -27.28 -18.65
C TRP A 266 18.82 -28.47 -18.32
N GLU A 267 18.65 -29.40 -19.24
CA GLU A 267 17.83 -30.61 -19.07
C GLU A 267 18.35 -31.45 -17.90
N LYS A 268 19.65 -31.71 -17.84
CA LYS A 268 20.30 -32.38 -16.69
C LYS A 268 19.98 -31.69 -15.35
N VAL A 269 20.00 -30.36 -15.32
CA VAL A 269 19.63 -29.61 -14.10
C VAL A 269 18.14 -29.78 -13.76
N GLN A 270 17.24 -29.81 -14.75
CA GLN A 270 15.82 -30.05 -14.51
C GLN A 270 15.56 -31.47 -14.00
N GLU A 271 16.21 -32.49 -14.56
CA GLU A 271 16.14 -33.87 -14.09
C GLU A 271 16.56 -33.98 -12.62
N ILE A 272 17.69 -33.37 -12.24
CA ILE A 272 18.15 -33.34 -10.84
C ILE A 272 17.15 -32.61 -9.95
N ASN A 273 16.55 -31.52 -10.44
CA ASN A 273 15.51 -30.81 -9.70
C ASN A 273 14.26 -31.65 -9.49
N GLU A 274 13.85 -32.46 -10.48
CA GLU A 274 12.72 -33.37 -10.38
C GLU A 274 13.01 -34.56 -9.48
N PHE A 275 14.18 -35.19 -9.63
CA PHE A 275 14.63 -36.27 -8.76
C PHE A 275 14.64 -35.81 -7.30
N GLN A 276 15.25 -34.66 -7.01
CA GLN A 276 15.26 -34.10 -5.65
C GLN A 276 13.90 -33.53 -5.19
N LYS A 277 12.89 -33.37 -6.05
CA LYS A 277 11.52 -33.16 -5.58
C LYS A 277 10.92 -34.49 -5.11
N LYS A 278 11.09 -35.55 -5.91
CA LYS A 278 10.55 -36.90 -5.66
C LYS A 278 11.19 -37.58 -4.45
N SER A 279 12.50 -37.45 -4.24
CA SER A 279 13.21 -38.07 -3.10
C SER A 279 12.97 -37.41 -1.74
N PHE A 280 12.39 -36.20 -1.70
CA PHE A 280 12.17 -35.42 -0.48
C PHE A 280 10.68 -35.25 -0.12
N THR A 281 9.79 -36.08 -0.70
CA THR A 281 8.35 -36.11 -0.40
C THR A 281 8.02 -36.70 0.97
N SER A 282 8.99 -37.30 1.69
CA SER A 282 8.79 -37.75 3.07
C SER A 282 9.17 -36.67 4.10
N ASN A 283 8.21 -36.28 4.94
CA ASN A 283 8.40 -35.59 6.23
C ASN A 283 8.99 -34.15 6.29
N ARG A 284 8.91 -33.37 5.21
CA ARG A 284 9.22 -31.92 5.28
C ARG A 284 8.07 -31.03 5.76
N ASN A 285 6.83 -31.49 5.69
CA ASN A 285 5.68 -30.79 6.26
C ASN A 285 5.62 -31.09 7.77
N PHE A 286 6.60 -30.59 8.51
CA PHE A 286 6.47 -30.52 9.96
C PHE A 286 5.46 -29.41 10.26
N HIS A 287 4.24 -29.80 10.67
CA HIS A 287 3.20 -28.90 11.15
C HIS A 287 3.53 -28.38 12.57
N GLY A 288 4.80 -28.07 12.84
CA GLY A 288 5.18 -27.51 14.12
C GLY A 288 4.49 -26.18 14.34
N ASN A 289 3.81 -26.04 15.47
CA ASN A 289 3.39 -24.72 15.92
C ASN A 289 4.64 -23.90 16.25
N PHE A 290 4.90 -22.81 15.50
CA PHE A 290 5.95 -21.84 15.77
C PHE A 290 5.29 -20.46 15.74
N PHE A 291 4.68 -20.05 16.85
CA PHE A 291 3.84 -18.86 16.86
C PHE A 291 4.64 -17.55 16.84
N LEU A 292 5.93 -17.60 17.19
CA LEU A 292 6.86 -16.47 17.11
C LEU A 292 7.55 -16.33 15.74
N ALA A 293 7.24 -17.21 14.77
CA ALA A 293 7.87 -17.17 13.45
C ALA A 293 7.59 -15.85 12.73
N GLY A 294 8.65 -15.13 12.38
CA GLY A 294 8.59 -13.80 11.76
C GLY A 294 8.53 -12.62 12.73
N LEU A 295 8.19 -12.86 14.01
CA LEU A 295 8.22 -11.86 15.08
C LEU A 295 9.58 -11.82 15.77
N LEU A 296 10.12 -13.01 16.08
CA LEU A 296 11.41 -13.18 16.74
C LEU A 296 12.56 -12.77 15.80
N LYS A 297 13.43 -11.89 16.27
CA LYS A 297 14.60 -11.40 15.54
C LYS A 297 15.87 -12.12 15.96
N CYS A 298 16.78 -12.27 15.01
CA CYS A 298 18.10 -12.81 15.25
C CYS A 298 18.94 -11.78 16.04
N PRO A 299 19.50 -12.15 17.21
CA PRO A 299 20.21 -11.21 18.07
C PRO A 299 21.50 -10.66 17.46
N LYS A 300 22.08 -11.34 16.46
CA LYS A 300 23.33 -10.93 15.82
C LYS A 300 23.16 -10.06 14.57
N CYS A 301 22.09 -10.26 13.81
CA CYS A 301 21.94 -9.59 12.50
C CYS A 301 20.58 -8.89 12.30
N GLY A 302 19.68 -8.93 13.28
CA GLY A 302 18.35 -8.31 13.23
C GLY A 302 17.36 -8.95 12.24
N ALA A 303 17.78 -9.89 11.39
CA ALA A 303 16.88 -10.59 10.49
C ALA A 303 15.86 -11.44 11.27
N GLY A 304 14.68 -11.68 10.71
CA GLY A 304 13.71 -12.60 11.30
C GLY A 304 14.24 -14.03 11.44
N THR A 305 13.52 -14.86 12.18
CA THR A 305 13.82 -16.28 12.34
C THR A 305 12.88 -17.19 11.52
N VAL A 306 13.35 -18.41 11.25
CA VAL A 306 12.61 -19.49 10.61
C VAL A 306 12.72 -20.76 11.44
N MET A 307 11.78 -21.68 11.26
CA MET A 307 11.79 -22.98 11.91
C MET A 307 13.02 -23.82 11.54
N SER A 308 13.56 -24.54 12.52
CA SER A 308 14.59 -25.57 12.39
C SER A 308 14.30 -26.73 13.34
N LYS A 309 14.71 -27.95 12.95
CA LYS A 309 14.56 -29.15 13.77
C LYS A 309 15.84 -30.00 13.77
N SER A 310 16.12 -30.68 14.88
CA SER A 310 17.22 -31.64 15.02
C SER A 310 16.69 -32.95 15.61
N LYS A 311 17.05 -34.10 15.05
CA LYS A 311 16.58 -35.41 15.56
C LYS A 311 17.13 -35.66 16.97
N LYS A 312 16.28 -36.13 17.90
CA LYS A 312 16.72 -36.54 19.24
C LYS A 312 17.48 -37.87 19.15
N LYS A 313 18.52 -38.03 19.99
CA LYS A 313 19.26 -39.29 20.05
C LYS A 313 18.32 -40.38 20.61
N ASN A 314 18.20 -41.51 19.92
CA ASN A 314 17.38 -42.67 20.31
C ASN A 314 15.88 -42.39 20.47
N SER A 315 15.33 -41.41 19.73
CA SER A 315 13.90 -41.14 19.70
C SER A 315 13.47 -40.76 18.28
N ASP A 316 12.20 -41.01 17.95
CA ASP A 316 11.58 -40.54 16.70
C ASP A 316 11.15 -39.07 16.76
N ASP A 317 11.39 -38.41 17.90
CA ASP A 317 11.06 -37.02 18.14
C ASP A 317 12.23 -36.05 17.81
N TYR A 318 11.93 -34.76 17.74
CA TYR A 318 12.87 -33.71 17.32
C TYR A 318 12.99 -32.62 18.39
N HIS A 319 14.19 -32.06 18.53
CA HIS A 319 14.38 -30.75 19.14
C HIS A 319 13.99 -29.65 18.14
N LEU A 320 13.23 -28.66 18.59
CA LEU A 320 12.71 -27.58 17.76
C LEU A 320 13.41 -26.25 18.09
N TYR A 321 13.71 -25.48 17.06
CA TYR A 321 14.45 -24.22 17.19
C TYR A 321 13.93 -23.14 16.24
N TYR A 322 14.06 -21.89 16.68
CA TYR A 322 14.09 -20.73 15.82
C TYR A 322 15.53 -20.50 15.34
N MET A 323 15.72 -20.41 14.02
CA MET A 323 17.01 -20.22 13.35
C MET A 323 17.03 -18.91 12.56
N CYS A 324 18.18 -18.24 12.49
CA CYS A 324 18.33 -17.02 11.70
C CYS A 324 17.93 -17.22 10.22
N GLN A 325 16.99 -16.41 9.71
CA GLN A 325 16.54 -16.47 8.32
C GLN A 325 17.63 -16.03 7.33
N ALA A 326 18.45 -15.04 7.69
CA ALA A 326 19.55 -14.57 6.84
C ALA A 326 20.60 -15.66 6.65
N TYR A 327 21.00 -16.36 7.73
CA TYR A 327 21.83 -17.56 7.61
C TYR A 327 21.12 -18.64 6.81
N HIS A 328 19.87 -18.99 7.12
CA HIS A 328 19.13 -20.05 6.42
C HIS A 328 19.06 -19.81 4.90
N SER A 329 18.80 -18.58 4.48
CA SER A 329 18.60 -18.22 3.08
C SER A 329 19.91 -17.90 2.34
N LYS A 330 20.85 -17.20 2.97
CA LYS A 330 22.06 -16.63 2.32
C LYS A 330 23.39 -17.23 2.79
N GLY A 331 23.39 -18.02 3.85
CA GLY A 331 24.55 -18.83 4.24
C GLY A 331 25.47 -18.22 5.29
N LYS A 332 26.57 -18.93 5.55
CA LYS A 332 27.55 -18.61 6.61
C LYS A 332 28.25 -17.28 6.41
N ALA A 333 28.37 -16.85 5.15
CA ALA A 333 28.97 -15.57 4.78
C ALA A 333 28.11 -14.35 5.17
N VAL A 334 26.88 -14.55 5.66
CA VAL A 334 25.97 -13.47 6.08
C VAL A 334 25.70 -13.49 7.58
N CYS A 335 25.50 -14.68 8.16
CA CYS A 335 25.26 -14.85 9.59
C CYS A 335 25.56 -16.31 9.98
N SER A 336 25.28 -16.70 11.22
CA SER A 336 25.35 -18.07 11.74
C SER A 336 23.95 -18.63 12.05
N THR A 337 23.86 -19.91 12.43
CA THR A 337 22.58 -20.56 12.74
C THR A 337 21.79 -19.80 13.81
N ASN A 338 22.47 -19.34 14.86
CA ASN A 338 21.89 -18.63 16.01
C ASN A 338 20.61 -19.31 16.50
N LEU A 339 20.70 -20.63 16.73
CA LEU A 339 19.57 -21.43 17.19
C LEU A 339 19.12 -20.94 18.56
N ILE A 340 17.80 -20.75 18.69
CA ILE A 340 17.07 -20.44 19.92
C ILE A 340 16.08 -21.58 20.12
N LYS A 341 16.11 -22.25 21.27
CA LYS A 341 15.22 -23.38 21.55
C LYS A 341 13.77 -22.90 21.60
N LYS A 342 12.89 -23.61 20.89
CA LYS A 342 11.49 -23.21 20.73
C LYS A 342 10.78 -23.14 22.08
N GLU A 343 10.85 -24.21 22.87
CA GLU A 343 10.06 -24.33 24.11
C GLU A 343 10.46 -23.26 25.13
N GLU A 344 11.76 -23.00 25.29
CA GLU A 344 12.29 -22.02 26.24
C GLU A 344 11.86 -20.58 25.89
N VAL A 345 11.99 -20.17 24.62
CA VAL A 345 11.64 -18.79 24.22
C VAL A 345 10.13 -18.57 24.18
N GLU A 346 9.36 -19.56 23.74
CA GLU A 346 7.90 -19.48 23.70
C GLU A 346 7.34 -19.35 25.12
N GLN A 347 7.82 -20.16 26.07
CA GLN A 347 7.39 -20.05 27.46
C GLN A 347 7.75 -18.69 28.07
N LYS A 348 8.96 -18.16 27.80
CA LYS A 348 9.36 -16.83 28.29
C LYS A 348 8.45 -15.74 27.77
N VAL A 349 8.15 -15.74 26.47
CA VAL A 349 7.25 -14.74 25.87
C VAL A 349 5.84 -14.87 26.46
N LEU A 350 5.33 -16.08 26.65
CA LEU A 350 4.02 -16.29 27.28
C LEU A 350 4.00 -15.82 28.75
N ASN A 351 5.08 -16.05 29.49
CA ASN A 351 5.20 -15.57 30.87
C ASN A 351 5.23 -14.03 30.94
N GLU A 352 5.98 -13.38 30.06
CA GLU A 352 6.02 -11.91 29.97
C GLU A 352 4.65 -11.33 29.57
N LEU A 353 3.98 -11.94 28.60
CA LEU A 353 2.61 -11.57 28.23
C LEU A 353 1.66 -11.75 29.41
N SER A 354 1.75 -12.88 30.13
CA SER A 354 0.92 -13.12 31.31
C SER A 354 1.23 -12.13 32.44
N PHE A 355 2.48 -11.72 32.63
CA PHE A 355 2.86 -10.72 33.63
C PHE A 355 2.27 -9.35 33.29
N LEU A 356 2.37 -8.92 32.03
CA LEU A 356 1.79 -7.66 31.55
C LEU A 356 0.26 -7.63 31.69
N VAL A 357 -0.40 -8.77 31.46
CA VAL A 357 -1.85 -8.92 31.63
C VAL A 357 -2.28 -8.89 33.10
N ASN A 358 -1.51 -9.53 33.99
CA ASN A 358 -1.89 -9.72 35.38
C ASN A 358 -1.47 -8.55 36.29
N ASN A 359 -0.54 -7.70 35.84
CA ASN A 359 -0.11 -6.53 36.58
C ASN A 359 -1.06 -5.35 36.30
N ASN A 360 -2.06 -5.19 37.18
CA ASN A 360 -3.12 -4.19 37.02
C ASN A 360 -2.60 -2.77 36.80
N ASP A 361 -1.47 -2.37 37.40
CA ASP A 361 -0.97 -1.00 37.28
C ASP A 361 -0.35 -0.73 35.90
N ILE A 362 0.51 -1.63 35.41
CA ILE A 362 1.09 -1.56 34.06
C ILE A 362 -0.01 -1.69 33.00
N PHE A 363 -0.97 -2.58 33.24
CA PHE A 363 -2.12 -2.76 32.36
C PHE A 363 -3.00 -1.51 32.30
N ASN A 364 -3.26 -0.86 33.44
CA ASN A 364 -4.03 0.38 33.49
C ASN A 364 -3.26 1.57 32.87
N GLU A 365 -1.95 1.65 33.03
CA GLU A 365 -1.10 2.68 32.40
C GLU A 365 -1.07 2.51 30.87
N LEU A 366 -0.94 1.27 30.37
CA LEU A 366 -1.06 0.93 28.96
C LEU A 366 -2.45 1.25 28.39
N LEU A 367 -3.51 1.00 29.16
CA LEU A 367 -4.87 1.37 28.81
C LEU A 367 -5.05 2.90 28.77
N ASN A 368 -4.39 3.63 29.66
CA ASN A 368 -4.43 5.09 29.69
C ASN A 368 -3.70 5.71 28.50
N GLU A 369 -2.55 5.17 28.09
CA GLU A 369 -1.84 5.61 26.87
C GLU A 369 -2.68 5.32 25.60
N LEU A 370 -3.21 4.10 25.49
CA LEU A 370 -4.16 3.72 24.43
C LEU A 370 -5.42 4.60 24.42
N ASN A 371 -5.88 5.05 25.59
CA ASN A 371 -7.00 5.96 25.72
C ASN A 371 -6.61 7.40 25.39
N SER A 372 -5.40 7.87 25.67
CA SER A 372 -4.94 9.22 25.34
C SER A 372 -4.78 9.43 23.83
N ASP A 373 -4.12 8.50 23.13
CA ASP A 373 -3.93 8.54 21.67
C ASP A 373 -5.26 8.38 20.91
N ASN A 374 -6.21 7.59 21.44
CA ASN A 374 -7.54 7.44 20.83
C ASN A 374 -8.55 8.49 21.27
N ASN A 375 -8.46 9.07 22.48
CA ASN A 375 -9.40 10.10 22.93
C ASN A 375 -9.09 11.44 22.27
N GLU A 376 -7.83 11.84 22.05
CA GLU A 376 -7.57 13.09 21.30
C GLU A 376 -8.09 12.99 19.86
N VAL A 377 -7.88 11.85 19.19
CA VAL A 377 -8.35 11.62 17.82
C VAL A 377 -9.89 11.47 17.79
N ASN A 378 -10.50 10.74 18.72
CA ASN A 378 -11.95 10.56 18.76
C ASN A 378 -12.70 11.78 19.31
N GLU A 379 -12.12 12.60 20.17
CA GLU A 379 -12.72 13.87 20.62
C GLU A 379 -12.79 14.86 19.46
N GLY A 380 -11.74 14.94 18.64
CA GLY A 380 -11.77 15.72 17.40
C GLY A 380 -12.88 15.25 16.45
N ILE A 381 -12.98 13.94 16.23
CA ILE A 381 -14.01 13.36 15.35
C ILE A 381 -15.43 13.51 15.97
N LYS A 382 -15.60 13.35 17.28
CA LYS A 382 -16.89 13.55 17.98
C LYS A 382 -17.31 15.03 18.00
N ALA A 383 -16.37 15.96 18.13
CA ALA A 383 -16.62 17.39 18.01
C ALA A 383 -17.09 17.76 16.59
N ASP A 384 -16.45 17.20 15.57
CA ASP A 384 -16.86 17.33 14.17
C ASP A 384 -18.25 16.73 13.93
N LEU A 385 -18.55 15.56 14.50
CA LEU A 385 -19.86 14.90 14.38
C LEU A 385 -20.95 15.74 15.07
N LYS A 386 -20.68 16.29 16.25
CA LYS A 386 -21.60 17.21 16.95
C LYS A 386 -21.84 18.50 16.15
N PHE A 387 -20.81 19.04 15.52
CA PHE A 387 -20.93 20.20 14.65
C PHE A 387 -21.79 19.89 13.41
N ILE A 388 -21.55 18.77 12.75
CA ILE A 388 -22.26 18.37 11.54
C ILE A 388 -23.72 17.99 11.84
N ASN A 389 -24.01 17.33 12.96
CA ASN A 389 -25.38 17.06 13.40
C ASN A 389 -26.18 18.34 13.68
N ARG A 390 -25.53 19.39 14.21
CA ARG A 390 -26.18 20.70 14.37
C ARG A 390 -26.51 21.35 13.02
N GLN A 391 -25.65 21.19 12.02
CA GLN A 391 -25.91 21.69 10.66
C GLN A 391 -27.04 20.90 9.98
N LEU A 392 -27.07 19.59 10.17
CA LEU A 392 -28.14 18.72 9.66
C LEU A 392 -29.49 19.12 10.25
N LYS A 393 -29.55 19.31 11.58
CA LYS A 393 -30.77 19.80 12.24
C LYS A 393 -31.24 21.15 11.68
N LYS A 394 -30.34 22.11 11.50
CA LYS A 394 -30.67 23.40 10.88
C LYS A 394 -31.22 23.26 9.46
N SER A 395 -30.72 22.29 8.70
CA SER A 395 -31.18 22.03 7.33
C SER A 395 -32.58 21.41 7.31
N TYR A 396 -32.86 20.49 8.25
CA TYR A 396 -34.21 19.96 8.46
C TYR A 396 -35.20 21.03 8.95
N ASP A 397 -34.79 21.91 9.86
CA ASP A 397 -35.62 23.02 10.33
C ASP A 397 -35.95 24.00 9.19
N LYS A 398 -34.97 24.29 8.30
CA LYS A 398 -35.20 25.08 7.09
C LYS A 398 -36.15 24.39 6.11
N ARG A 399 -36.03 23.08 5.95
CA ARG A 399 -36.94 22.29 5.10
C ARG A 399 -38.37 22.37 5.61
N SER A 400 -38.58 22.15 6.91
CA SER A 400 -39.90 22.27 7.53
C SER A 400 -40.50 23.67 7.37
N LYS A 401 -39.67 24.72 7.44
CA LYS A 401 -40.11 26.09 7.21
C LYS A 401 -40.49 26.31 5.74
N LEU A 402 -39.69 25.82 4.80
CA LEU A 402 -39.97 25.90 3.37
C LEU A 402 -41.26 25.17 3.00
N ASP A 403 -41.51 24.01 3.59
CA ASP A 403 -42.75 23.25 3.43
C ASP A 403 -43.96 24.09 3.89
N ASN A 404 -43.89 24.67 5.10
CA ASN A 404 -44.94 25.57 5.60
C ASN A 404 -45.17 26.78 4.68
N ASP A 405 -44.09 27.47 4.27
CA ASP A 405 -44.20 28.65 3.41
C ASP A 405 -44.81 28.30 2.03
N TYR A 406 -44.62 27.07 1.53
CA TYR A 406 -45.28 26.58 0.31
C TYR A 406 -46.76 26.24 0.52
N PHE A 407 -47.10 25.53 1.60
CA PHE A 407 -48.49 25.18 1.90
C PHE A 407 -49.36 26.39 2.26
N GLU A 408 -48.78 27.44 2.83
CA GLU A 408 -49.43 28.73 3.07
C GLU A 408 -49.56 29.58 1.79
N GLY A 409 -49.06 29.11 0.65
CA GLY A 409 -49.18 29.78 -0.65
C GLY A 409 -48.18 30.93 -0.86
N ASN A 410 -47.20 31.08 0.03
CA ASN A 410 -46.19 32.16 -0.04
C ASN A 410 -45.06 31.84 -1.05
N LEU A 411 -45.06 30.63 -1.63
CA LEU A 411 -44.06 30.16 -2.59
C LEU A 411 -44.68 29.47 -3.81
N VAL A 412 -44.12 29.76 -4.98
CA VAL A 412 -44.49 29.12 -6.24
C VAL A 412 -43.78 27.77 -6.37
N SER A 413 -44.46 26.75 -6.91
CA SER A 413 -43.96 25.36 -6.97
C SER A 413 -42.58 25.20 -7.63
N SER A 414 -42.26 26.02 -8.64
CA SER A 414 -40.94 25.99 -9.30
C SER A 414 -39.80 26.43 -8.37
N THR A 415 -40.04 27.42 -7.52
CA THR A 415 -39.09 27.91 -6.52
C THR A 415 -38.97 26.94 -5.36
N TYR A 416 -40.09 26.38 -4.91
CA TYR A 416 -40.11 25.33 -3.89
C TYR A 416 -39.28 24.12 -4.31
N ASN A 417 -39.54 23.56 -5.49
CA ASN A 417 -38.81 22.39 -6.01
C ASN A 417 -37.31 22.64 -6.12
N ARG A 418 -36.89 23.86 -6.48
CA ARG A 418 -35.47 24.22 -6.55
C ARG A 418 -34.82 24.25 -5.17
N ILE A 419 -35.41 24.97 -4.20
CA ILE A 419 -34.85 25.09 -2.85
C ILE A 419 -34.91 23.74 -2.12
N MET A 420 -35.98 22.97 -2.32
CA MET A 420 -36.12 21.62 -1.78
C MET A 420 -35.03 20.70 -2.32
N SER A 421 -34.77 20.70 -3.63
CA SER A 421 -33.69 19.90 -4.22
C SER A 421 -32.31 20.26 -3.67
N ASP A 422 -32.05 21.54 -3.40
CA ASP A 422 -30.78 21.99 -2.83
C ASP A 422 -30.65 21.60 -1.35
N LEU A 423 -31.73 21.71 -0.56
CA LEU A 423 -31.78 21.27 0.82
C LEU A 423 -31.63 19.74 0.94
N GLU A 424 -32.24 18.97 0.05
CA GLU A 424 -32.10 17.51 0.00
C GLU A 424 -30.66 17.09 -0.29
N LYS A 425 -29.98 17.75 -1.25
CA LYS A 425 -28.55 17.50 -1.52
C LYS A 425 -27.66 17.87 -0.32
N GLU A 426 -27.98 18.96 0.38
CA GLU A 426 -27.26 19.36 1.59
C GLU A 426 -27.43 18.33 2.71
N ILE A 427 -28.67 17.89 2.95
CA ILE A 427 -29.03 16.83 3.90
C ILE A 427 -28.30 15.53 3.54
N GLU A 428 -28.38 15.07 2.30
CA GLU A 428 -27.74 13.83 1.86
C GLU A 428 -26.21 13.89 2.03
N LYS A 429 -25.61 15.05 1.76
CA LYS A 429 -24.17 15.27 1.94
C LYS A 429 -23.77 15.25 3.41
N LEU A 430 -24.53 15.93 4.27
CA LEU A 430 -24.30 15.94 5.72
C LEU A 430 -24.47 14.53 6.29
N GLU A 431 -25.51 13.80 5.88
CA GLU A 431 -25.75 12.39 6.25
C GLU A 431 -24.66 11.44 5.75
N ARG A 432 -24.14 11.63 4.53
CA ARG A 432 -23.01 10.85 4.03
C ARG A 432 -21.75 11.12 4.83
N ARG A 433 -21.52 12.36 5.27
CA ARG A 433 -20.38 12.73 6.09
C ARG A 433 -20.52 12.22 7.52
N ILE A 434 -21.72 12.28 8.08
CA ILE A 434 -22.08 11.62 9.35
C ILE A 434 -21.81 10.13 9.23
N ARG A 435 -22.36 9.43 8.23
CA ARG A 435 -22.09 7.99 8.01
C ARG A 435 -20.61 7.66 7.85
N LYS A 436 -19.82 8.54 7.22
CA LYS A 436 -18.37 8.36 7.09
C LYS A 436 -17.65 8.54 8.42
N LEU A 437 -17.98 9.59 9.18
CA LEU A 437 -17.40 9.87 10.49
C LEU A 437 -17.86 8.83 11.52
N GLU A 438 -19.13 8.42 11.51
CA GLU A 438 -19.66 7.30 12.26
C GLU A 438 -19.02 5.98 11.84
N SER A 439 -18.70 5.78 10.55
CA SER A 439 -17.92 4.62 10.12
C SER A 439 -16.45 4.73 10.51
N GLU A 440 -15.87 5.91 10.67
CA GLU A 440 -14.50 6.13 11.14
C GLU A 440 -14.43 5.95 12.66
N ILE A 441 -15.41 6.48 13.41
CA ILE A 441 -15.64 6.21 14.83
C ILE A 441 -15.90 4.72 15.01
N ASN A 442 -16.86 4.11 14.30
CA ASN A 442 -17.10 2.68 14.36
C ASN A 442 -15.90 1.89 13.86
N ARG A 443 -15.05 2.34 12.95
CA ARG A 443 -13.82 1.62 12.60
C ARG A 443 -12.74 1.78 13.66
N ASN A 444 -12.70 2.88 14.39
CA ASN A 444 -11.79 3.11 15.50
C ASN A 444 -12.31 2.45 16.81
N GLU A 445 -13.62 2.28 16.95
CA GLU A 445 -14.31 1.57 18.04
C GLU A 445 -14.43 0.06 17.73
N SER A 446 -14.54 -0.32 16.44
CA SER A 446 -14.60 -1.72 15.95
C SER A 446 -13.27 -2.21 15.35
N SER A 447 -12.18 -1.42 15.42
CA SER A 447 -10.84 -2.00 15.39
C SER A 447 -10.49 -2.31 16.82
N ILE A 448 -10.87 -3.54 17.19
CA ILE A 448 -10.70 -4.18 18.48
C ILE A 448 -11.56 -3.54 19.58
N ASN A 449 -12.73 -4.14 19.83
CA ASN A 449 -13.62 -3.78 20.94
C ASN A 449 -12.77 -3.75 22.22
N LYS A 450 -12.67 -2.60 22.89
CA LYS A 450 -11.75 -2.39 24.01
C LYS A 450 -11.97 -3.40 25.12
N ASP A 451 -13.23 -3.72 25.38
CA ASP A 451 -13.62 -4.78 26.31
C ASP A 451 -13.24 -6.15 25.78
N GLU A 452 -13.26 -6.40 24.46
CA GLU A 452 -12.70 -7.62 23.87
C GLU A 452 -11.18 -7.66 23.87
N ILE A 453 -10.43 -6.56 23.70
CA ILE A 453 -8.97 -6.55 23.89
C ILE A 453 -8.66 -6.86 25.34
N ILE A 454 -9.31 -6.14 26.26
CA ILE A 454 -9.11 -6.28 27.69
C ILE A 454 -9.53 -7.68 28.13
N TYR A 455 -10.65 -8.20 27.63
CA TYR A 455 -11.12 -9.56 27.88
C TYR A 455 -10.21 -10.60 27.23
N THR A 456 -9.74 -10.38 26.00
CA THR A 456 -8.80 -11.27 25.30
C THR A 456 -7.44 -11.26 25.96
N LEU A 457 -6.99 -10.12 26.49
CA LEU A 457 -5.75 -9.97 27.24
C LEU A 457 -5.91 -10.63 28.62
N LYS A 458 -6.92 -10.27 29.42
CA LYS A 458 -7.23 -10.90 30.72
C LYS A 458 -7.47 -12.40 30.64
N ASN A 459 -8.05 -12.87 29.54
CA ASN A 459 -8.27 -14.29 29.28
C ASN A 459 -7.26 -14.86 28.26
N PHE A 460 -6.14 -14.17 28.00
CA PHE A 460 -5.16 -14.58 26.99
C PHE A 460 -4.67 -15.99 27.24
N ASN A 461 -4.35 -16.32 28.49
CA ASN A 461 -3.91 -17.66 28.87
C ASN A 461 -4.99 -18.73 28.58
N LYS A 462 -6.26 -18.43 28.90
CA LYS A 462 -7.38 -19.34 28.63
C LYS A 462 -7.62 -19.52 27.12
N PHE A 463 -7.60 -18.44 26.36
CA PHE A 463 -7.74 -18.49 24.90
C PHE A 463 -6.57 -19.21 24.25
N PHE A 464 -5.34 -18.91 24.66
CA PHE A 464 -4.14 -19.51 24.11
C PHE A 464 -4.10 -21.03 24.34
N GLU A 465 -4.66 -21.54 25.43
CA GLU A 465 -4.76 -22.98 25.68
C GLU A 465 -5.81 -23.68 24.80
N ILE A 466 -6.92 -23.01 24.48
CA ILE A 466 -8.09 -23.60 23.79
C ILE A 466 -8.01 -23.45 22.26
N VAL A 467 -7.36 -22.41 21.75
CA VAL A 467 -7.32 -22.09 20.32
C VAL A 467 -6.30 -22.92 19.52
N THR A 468 -6.57 -23.07 18.23
CA THR A 468 -5.71 -23.79 17.28
C THR A 468 -4.36 -23.09 17.07
N ASP A 469 -3.38 -23.80 16.53
CA ASP A 469 -2.03 -23.28 16.29
C ASP A 469 -1.98 -22.10 15.30
N GLU A 470 -2.94 -22.03 14.37
CA GLU A 470 -3.06 -20.89 13.45
C GLU A 470 -3.64 -19.66 14.15
N GLU A 471 -4.64 -19.86 15.01
CA GLU A 471 -5.23 -18.81 15.84
C GLU A 471 -4.22 -18.27 16.87
N ARG A 472 -3.40 -19.13 17.50
CA ARG A 472 -2.29 -18.71 18.37
C ARG A 472 -1.33 -17.74 17.65
N LYS A 473 -0.98 -18.04 16.40
CA LYS A 473 -0.13 -17.16 15.57
C LYS A 473 -0.79 -15.81 15.30
N LEU A 474 -2.08 -15.81 14.98
CA LEU A 474 -2.82 -14.60 14.71
C LEU A 474 -2.94 -13.73 15.97
N LEU A 475 -3.27 -14.35 17.10
CA LEU A 475 -3.40 -13.70 18.40
C LEU A 475 -2.08 -13.06 18.85
N VAL A 476 -0.96 -13.78 18.73
CA VAL A 476 0.34 -13.21 19.13
C VAL A 476 0.79 -12.10 18.17
N ARG A 477 0.49 -12.21 16.87
CA ARG A 477 0.82 -11.17 15.88
C ARG A 477 -0.04 -9.91 15.99
N SER A 478 -1.26 -10.00 16.50
CA SER A 478 -2.10 -8.83 16.73
C SER A 478 -1.60 -8.00 17.91
N LEU A 479 -0.93 -8.62 18.88
CA LEU A 479 -0.36 -7.96 20.05
C LEU A 479 1.08 -7.48 19.82
N ILE A 480 1.93 -8.37 19.31
CA ILE A 480 3.38 -8.16 19.23
C ILE A 480 3.79 -7.75 17.82
N LYS A 481 4.58 -6.68 17.73
CA LYS A 481 5.21 -6.21 16.50
C LYS A 481 6.53 -6.94 16.22
N GLU A 482 7.40 -7.04 17.23
CA GLU A 482 8.63 -7.82 17.15
C GLU A 482 9.21 -8.18 18.53
N ILE A 483 10.09 -9.19 18.55
CA ILE A 483 10.74 -9.67 19.77
C ILE A 483 12.25 -9.70 19.54
N GLN A 484 13.00 -8.99 20.37
CA GLN A 484 14.44 -8.98 20.37
C GLN A 484 14.99 -9.89 21.48
N MET A 485 15.89 -10.80 21.09
CA MET A 485 16.63 -11.64 22.04
C MET A 485 17.91 -10.95 22.46
N ASP A 486 18.39 -11.27 23.66
CA ASP A 486 19.73 -10.94 24.07
C ASP A 486 20.78 -11.71 23.24
N GLU A 487 22.01 -11.20 23.19
CA GLU A 487 23.13 -11.79 22.48
C GLU A 487 23.46 -13.21 22.96
N ASN A 488 23.18 -13.50 24.23
CA ASN A 488 23.34 -14.80 24.84
C ASN A 488 22.34 -15.86 24.31
N ARG A 489 21.30 -15.43 23.58
CA ARG A 489 20.18 -16.24 23.02
C ARG A 489 19.33 -16.96 24.07
N LYS A 490 19.53 -16.66 25.35
CA LYS A 490 18.80 -17.26 26.47
C LYS A 490 17.61 -16.40 26.86
N ASP A 491 17.77 -15.08 26.88
CA ASP A 491 16.78 -14.17 27.44
C ASP A 491 16.15 -13.26 26.39
N VAL A 492 14.90 -12.87 26.65
CA VAL A 492 14.20 -11.87 25.84
C VAL A 492 14.69 -10.51 26.32
N LYS A 493 15.26 -9.73 25.40
CA LYS A 493 15.76 -8.39 25.70
C LYS A 493 14.61 -7.38 25.69
N GLU A 494 13.75 -7.46 24.68
CA GLU A 494 12.69 -6.50 24.45
C GLU A 494 11.54 -7.14 23.66
N ILE A 495 10.30 -6.83 24.03
CA ILE A 495 9.10 -7.13 23.26
C ILE A 495 8.47 -5.80 22.86
N THR A 496 8.40 -5.55 21.56
CA THR A 496 7.76 -4.36 21.02
C THR A 496 6.31 -4.68 20.67
N PHE A 497 5.37 -3.96 21.27
CA PHE A 497 3.93 -4.11 21.01
C PHE A 497 3.47 -3.13 19.92
N TRP A 498 2.31 -3.40 19.31
CA TRP A 498 1.74 -2.47 18.32
C TRP A 498 1.28 -1.14 18.92
N PHE A 499 1.01 -1.12 20.22
CA PHE A 499 0.42 -0.02 20.97
C PHE A 499 1.40 0.71 21.90
N SER A 500 2.67 0.30 21.98
CA SER A 500 3.68 0.97 22.80
C SER A 500 4.31 2.14 22.05
N SER A 501 3.82 3.36 22.27
CA SER A 501 4.43 4.63 21.81
C SER A 501 5.36 5.26 22.86
N ALA A 502 5.47 4.73 24.09
CA ALA A 502 6.16 5.40 25.20
C ALA A 502 7.45 4.76 25.77
N LEU A 503 8.18 3.92 25.03
CA LEU A 503 9.60 3.68 25.32
C LEU A 503 10.45 3.88 24.05
N SER A 504 10.87 5.13 23.84
CA SER A 504 11.85 5.61 22.85
C SER A 504 11.79 5.03 21.42
N LEU A 505 11.09 5.73 20.51
CA LEU A 505 11.18 5.52 19.06
C LEU A 505 12.16 6.53 18.42
N PRO A 506 13.27 6.10 17.80
CA PRO A 506 14.01 6.95 16.87
C PRO A 506 13.18 7.16 15.59
N SER A 507 13.14 8.41 15.17
CA SER A 507 12.53 8.89 13.93
C SER A 507 13.18 8.28 12.69
N ASN A 508 12.52 7.32 12.02
CA ASN A 508 12.42 7.33 10.55
C ASN A 508 11.51 6.23 9.95
N LYS A 509 10.85 6.62 8.85
CA LYS A 509 9.97 5.84 7.97
C LYS A 509 10.70 4.62 7.36
N VAL A 510 10.12 3.40 7.40
CA VAL A 510 10.11 2.41 6.27
C VAL A 510 9.07 1.28 6.50
N SER A 511 8.14 1.14 5.55
CA SER A 511 7.46 -0.08 5.04
C SER A 511 6.52 -0.92 5.95
N ARG A 512 5.23 -0.53 5.97
CA ARG A 512 4.10 -1.42 6.28
C ARG A 512 3.85 -2.41 5.13
N THR A 513 3.88 -3.71 5.41
CA THR A 513 3.23 -4.73 4.57
C THR A 513 2.73 -5.88 5.45
N VAL A 514 1.47 -5.83 5.84
CA VAL A 514 0.68 -7.02 6.17
C VAL A 514 -0.49 -7.05 5.17
N PRO A 515 -0.76 -8.17 4.48
CA PRO A 515 -1.85 -8.25 3.51
C PRO A 515 -3.21 -8.12 4.20
N GLN A 516 -4.07 -7.26 3.67
CA GLN A 516 -5.52 -7.33 3.90
C GLN A 516 -5.99 -8.72 3.44
N ILE A 517 -6.42 -9.55 4.39
CA ILE A 517 -7.28 -10.69 4.07
C ILE A 517 -8.70 -10.14 4.07
N VAL A 518 -9.28 -10.16 2.87
CA VAL A 518 -10.69 -9.93 2.57
C VAL A 518 -11.49 -11.03 3.25
N ILE A 519 -12.45 -10.66 4.11
CA ILE A 519 -13.49 -11.59 4.57
C ILE A 519 -14.77 -11.20 3.82
N ASN A 520 -15.16 -12.01 2.85
CA ASN A 520 -16.43 -11.91 2.15
C ASN A 520 -17.55 -12.48 3.03
N GLN A 521 -18.70 -11.80 3.03
CA GLN A 521 -19.96 -12.27 3.63
C GLN A 521 -20.53 -13.48 2.88
N ARG A 522 -21.23 -14.36 3.63
CA ARG A 522 -22.50 -14.92 3.17
C ARG A 522 -23.43 -15.20 4.35
N VAL A 523 -24.60 -14.58 4.26
CA VAL A 523 -25.79 -14.82 5.09
C VAL A 523 -26.55 -15.98 4.45
N GLU A 524 -26.94 -16.98 5.24
CA GLU A 524 -28.14 -17.78 4.97
C GLU A 524 -29.01 -17.81 6.22
N LYS A 525 -30.23 -17.28 6.05
CA LYS A 525 -31.36 -17.37 6.96
C LYS A 525 -31.84 -18.82 7.02
N ILE A 526 -32.14 -19.32 8.22
CA ILE A 526 -33.26 -20.26 8.40
C ILE A 526 -34.10 -19.74 9.56
N GLU A 527 -35.40 -19.80 9.34
CA GLU A 527 -36.51 -19.14 10.01
C GLU A 527 -36.76 -19.67 11.43
N GLU A 528 -37.17 -18.76 12.32
CA GLU A 528 -38.07 -19.00 13.45
C GLU A 528 -39.34 -19.75 12.96
N PRO A 529 -40.11 -20.52 13.78
CA PRO A 529 -40.65 -19.92 15.00
C PRO A 529 -41.05 -20.84 16.19
N ALA A 530 -41.25 -20.15 17.32
CA ALA A 530 -42.43 -20.21 18.19
C ALA A 530 -42.61 -21.28 19.28
N ARG A 531 -42.88 -20.70 20.47
CA ARG A 531 -43.77 -21.13 21.57
C ARG A 531 -43.13 -22.14 22.54
N VAL A 532 -43.11 -21.90 23.86
CA VAL A 532 -44.04 -21.17 24.74
C VAL A 532 -43.27 -20.31 25.73
#